data_AF-A0A8H3ZSK3-F1
#
_entry.id   AF-A0A8H3ZSK3-F1
#
_cell.length_a   1.000
_cell.length_b   1.000
_cell.length_c   1.000
_cell.angle_alpha   90.00
_cell.angle_beta   90.00
_cell.angle_gamma   90.00
#
_symmetry.space_group_name_H-M   'P 1'
#
loop_
_entity.id
_entity.type
_entity.pdbx_description
1 polymer ?
#
loop_
_entity_poly.entity_id
_entity_poly.type
_entity_poly.pdbx_seq_one_letter_code
_entity_poly.pdbx_strand_id
1 'polypeptide(L)' 'MAKKTKSRIAIVRLVSMAATGFFYTFRRPRTASPMSMLKYDPIVRRKVLFLEAKKKGK' A
#
# COMPACT_ATOMS: atom_id res chain seq x y z
N MET A 1 11.27 1.35 31.24
CA MET A 1 11.44 1.92 29.87
C MET A 1 10.05 2.11 29.24
N ALA A 2 9.70 3.33 28.82
CA ALA A 2 8.37 3.59 28.25
C ALA A 2 8.20 2.93 26.88
N LYS A 3 7.15 2.13 26.70
CA LYS A 3 6.82 1.48 25.43
C LYS A 3 6.38 2.54 24.43
N LYS A 4 7.15 2.75 23.36
CA LYS A 4 6.85 3.76 22.32
C LYS A 4 5.52 3.41 21.64
N THR A 5 4.54 4.30 21.74
CA THR A 5 3.21 4.13 21.12
C THR A 5 3.33 4.16 19.60
N LYS A 6 2.76 3.14 18.93
CA LYS A 6 2.73 3.08 17.46
C LYS A 6 1.77 4.16 16.92
N SER A 7 2.14 4.81 15.83
CA SER A 7 1.29 5.81 15.16
C SER A 7 -0.05 5.21 14.72
N ARG A 8 -1.15 5.98 14.88
CA ARG A 8 -2.50 5.60 14.43
C ARG A 8 -2.58 5.42 12.91
N ILE A 9 -1.80 6.21 12.17
CA ILE A 9 -1.69 6.17 10.72
C ILE A 9 -0.54 5.25 10.31
N ALA A 10 -0.81 4.35 9.37
CA ALA A 10 0.17 3.52 8.68
C ALA A 10 0.46 4.06 7.28
N ILE A 11 1.74 4.08 6.92
CA ILE A 11 2.18 4.29 5.55
C ILE A 11 2.21 2.92 4.88
N VAL A 12 1.48 2.78 3.78
CA VAL A 12 1.29 1.53 3.04
C VAL A 12 1.73 1.69 1.60
N ARG A 13 2.12 0.58 0.97
CA ARG A 13 2.46 0.52 -0.45
C ARG A 13 1.35 -0.19 -1.19
N LEU A 14 0.77 0.47 -2.17
CA LEU A 14 -0.16 -0.11 -3.15
C LEU A 14 0.66 -0.59 -4.34
N VAL A 15 0.73 -1.90 -4.55
CA VAL A 15 1.54 -2.54 -5.60
C VAL A 15 0.66 -2.84 -6.81
N SER A 16 1.20 -2.57 -8.01
CA SER A 16 0.54 -2.87 -9.28
C SER A 16 0.33 -4.37 -9.47
N MET A 17 -0.89 -4.79 -9.82
CA MET A 17 -1.21 -6.18 -10.15
C MET A 17 -0.72 -6.60 -11.54
N ALA A 18 -0.21 -5.66 -12.34
CA ALA A 18 0.42 -5.98 -13.62
C ALA A 18 1.87 -6.49 -13.49
N ALA A 19 2.32 -6.84 -12.27
CA ALA A 19 3.65 -7.40 -11.97
C ALA A 19 4.84 -6.56 -12.47
N THR A 20 4.65 -5.25 -12.63
CA THR A 20 5.70 -4.32 -13.11
C THR A 20 6.66 -3.86 -12.02
N GLY A 21 6.33 -4.10 -10.75
CA GLY A 21 7.07 -3.58 -9.60
C GLY A 21 6.75 -2.13 -9.25
N PHE A 22 5.93 -1.43 -10.04
CA PHE A 22 5.51 -0.06 -9.71
C PHE A 22 4.55 -0.05 -8.50
N PHE A 23 4.70 0.95 -7.64
CA PHE A 23 3.85 1.11 -6.46
C PHE A 23 3.58 2.57 -6.13
N TYR A 24 2.44 2.81 -5.50
CA TYR A 24 2.12 4.09 -4.86
C TYR A 24 2.27 3.99 -3.35
N THR A 25 2.64 5.11 -2.73
CA THR A 25 2.67 5.23 -1.27
C THR A 25 1.40 5.95 -0.80
N PHE A 26 0.72 5.37 0.19
CA PHE A 26 -0.51 5.93 0.75
C PHE A 26 -0.48 5.93 2.28
N ARG A 27 -1.33 6.76 2.87
CA ARG A 27 -1.56 6.81 4.32
C ARG A 27 -2.96 6.28 4.60
N ARG A 28 -3.09 5.34 5.53
CA ARG A 28 -4.39 4.86 6.02
C ARG A 28 -4.37 4.64 7.54
N PRO A 29 -5.52 4.73 8.23
CA PRO A 29 -5.63 4.27 9.61
C PRO A 29 -5.31 2.77 9.73
N ARG A 30 -4.62 2.35 10.79
CA ARG A 30 -4.29 0.93 11.04
C ARG A 30 -5.52 0.02 11.23
N THR A 31 -6.62 0.60 11.67
CA THR A 31 -7.89 -0.10 11.93
C THR A 31 -8.73 -0.31 10.68
N ALA A 32 -8.42 0.37 9.57
CA ALA A 32 -9.17 0.22 8.33
C ALA A 32 -8.90 -1.13 7.66
N SER A 33 -9.71 -1.47 6.64
CA SER A 33 -9.45 -2.60 5.74
C SER A 33 -8.30 -2.27 4.77
N PRO A 34 -7.62 -3.28 4.19
CA PRO A 34 -6.61 -3.08 3.16
C PRO A 34 -7.17 -2.31 1.95
N MET A 35 -6.33 -1.48 1.35
CA MET A 35 -6.74 -0.62 0.24
C MET A 35 -6.58 -1.31 -1.13
N SER A 36 -7.56 -1.11 -2.01
CA SER A 36 -7.52 -1.51 -3.42
C SER A 36 -7.99 -0.35 -4.29
N MET A 37 -7.25 -0.02 -5.34
CA MET A 37 -7.57 1.13 -6.22
C MET A 37 -7.22 0.83 -7.68
N LEU A 38 -8.04 1.32 -8.61
CA LEU A 38 -7.68 1.38 -10.03
C LEU A 38 -6.87 2.65 -10.29
N LYS A 39 -5.60 2.50 -10.68
CA LYS A 39 -4.69 3.62 -10.98
C LYS A 39 -3.87 3.36 -12.23
N TYR A 40 -3.28 4.42 -12.76
CA TYR A 40 -2.39 4.32 -13.91
C TYR A 40 -1.05 3.71 -13.48
N ASP A 41 -0.58 2.72 -14.24
CA ASP A 41 0.78 2.21 -14.15
C ASP A 41 1.61 2.79 -15.32
N PRO A 42 2.65 3.59 -15.06
CA PRO A 42 3.46 4.20 -16.11
C PRO A 42 4.28 3.20 -16.92
N ILE A 43 4.51 1.99 -16.41
CA ILE A 43 5.30 0.95 -17.09
C ILE A 43 4.43 0.28 -18.17
N VAL A 44 3.20 -0.11 -17.83
CA VAL A 44 2.25 -0.70 -18.80
C VAL A 44 1.51 0.37 -19.62
N ARG A 45 1.52 1.61 -19.14
CA ARG A 45 0.78 2.75 -19.70
C ARG A 45 -0.74 2.54 -19.73
N ARG A 46 -1.28 1.88 -18.70
CA ARG A 46 -2.71 1.54 -18.58
C ARG A 46 -3.19 1.71 -17.15
N LYS A 47 -4.51 1.85 -16.98
CA LYS A 47 -5.14 1.76 -15.66
C LYS A 47 -5.24 0.29 -15.25
N VAL A 48 -4.66 -0.04 -14.11
CA VAL A 48 -4.60 -1.39 -13.55
C VAL A 48 -5.01 -1.37 -12.09
N LEU A 49 -5.35 -2.55 -11.56
CA LEU A 49 -5.66 -2.71 -10.15
C LEU A 49 -4.37 -2.64 -9.33
N PHE A 50 -4.39 -1.86 -8.26
CA PHE A 50 -3.35 -1.81 -7.25
C PHE A 50 -3.89 -2.33 -5.92
N LEU A 51 -3.11 -3.20 -5.25
CA LEU A 51 -3.45 -3.79 -3.96
C LEU A 51 -2.41 -3.45 -2.90
N GLU A 52 -2.86 -3.28 -1.66
CA GLU A 52 -1.96 -3.05 -0.53
C GLU A 52 -1.05 -4.25 -0.27
N ALA A 53 0.26 -4.00 -0.29
CA ALA A 53 1.23 -4.98 0.14
C ALA A 53 1.06 -5.25 1.64
N LYS A 54 0.67 -6.48 1.99
CA LYS A 54 0.68 -6.93 3.38
C LYS A 54 2.11 -6.85 3.90
N LYS A 55 2.31 -6.11 4.99
CA LYS A 55 3.59 -6.11 5.72
C LYS A 55 3.77 -7.51 6.33
N LYS A 56 4.52 -8.40 5.66
CA LYS A 56 4.97 -9.66 6.26
C LYS A 56 5.89 -9.28 7.43
N GLY A 57 5.40 -9.46 8.66
CA GLY A 57 6.26 -9.38 9.84
C GLY A 57 7.23 -10.55 9.81
N LYS A 58 8.51 -10.28 10.06
CA LYS A 58 9.35 -11.23 10.79
C LYS A 58 8.92 -11.20 12.25
#